data_AF-A0A660TT20-F1
#
_entry.id   AF-A0A660TT20-F1
#
_cell.length_a   1.000
_cell.length_b   1.000
_cell.length_c   1.000
_cell.angle_alpha   90.00
_cell.angle_beta   90.00
_cell.angle_gamma   90.00
#
_symmetry.space_group_name_H-M   'P 1'
#
loop_
_entity.id
_entity.type
_entity.pdbx_description
1 polymer ?
#
loop_
_entity_poly.entity_id
_entity_poly.type
_entity_poly.pdbx_seq_one_letter_code
_entity_poly.pdbx_strand_id
1 'polypeptide(L)' 'YIRYFAVRDKNRNYLGTLEVTQDITDVRKLEGEKRLLDMDD' A
#
# COMPACT_ATOMS: atom_id res chain seq x y z
N TYR A 1 -4.19 6.37 2.81
CA TYR A 1 -4.23 5.05 3.49
C TYR A 1 -3.03 4.99 4.43
N ILE A 2 -3.24 4.61 5.69
CA ILE A 2 -2.20 4.63 6.73
C ILE A 2 -1.90 3.19 7.14
N ARG A 3 -0.62 2.82 7.17
CA ARG A 3 -0.13 1.48 7.52
C ARG A 3 0.88 1.60 8.66
N TYR A 4 0.77 0.70 9.64
CA TYR A 4 1.66 0.65 10.81
C TYR A 4 2.48 -0.62 10.80
N PHE A 5 3.80 -0.49 10.97
CA PHE A 5 4.72 -1.62 11.04
C PHE A 5 5.46 -1.61 12.38
N ALA A 6 5.47 -2.74 13.07
CA ALA A 6 6.29 -2.91 14.26
C ALA A 6 7.75 -3.14 13.85
N VAL A 7 8.63 -2.20 14.21
CA VAL A 7 10.07 -2.29 13.96
C VAL A 7 10.68 -3.13 15.06
N ARG A 8 11.46 -4.13 14.66
CA ARG A 8 12.19 -5.02 15.56
C ARG A 8 13.66 -5.10 15.16
N ASP A 9 14.53 -5.26 16.15
CA ASP A 9 15.95 -5.52 15.90
C ASP A 9 16.18 -6.97 15.43
N LYS A 10 17.44 -7.32 15.14
CA LYS A 10 17.84 -8.67 14.72
C LYS A 10 17.53 -9.76 15.76
N ASN A 11 17.40 -9.37 17.02
CA ASN A 11 17.08 -10.23 18.15
C ASN A 11 15.57 -10.20 18.48
N ARG A 12 14.74 -9.62 17.59
CA ARG A 12 13.28 -9.42 17.72
C ARG A 12 12.82 -8.47 18.83
N ASN A 13 13.73 -7.73 19.46
CA ASN A 13 13.36 -6.71 20.44
C ASN A 13 12.58 -5.59 19.74
N TYR A 14 11.50 -5.14 20.39
CA TYR A 14 10.67 -4.07 19.84
C TYR A 14 11.39 -2.73 19.95
N LEU A 15 11.55 -2.06 18.81
CA LEU A 15 12.22 -0.75 18.73
C LEU A 15 11.23 0.40 18.56
N GLY A 16 10.00 0.12 18.12
CA GLY A 16 8.99 1.13 17.90
C GLY A 16 8.05 0.78 16.75
N THR A 17 7.22 1.74 16.38
CA THR A 17 6.28 1.63 15.26
C THR A 17 6.66 2.62 14.17
N LEU A 18 6.73 2.13 12.93
CA LEU A 18 6.83 2.97 11.75
C LEU A 18 5.41 3.24 11.21
N GLU A 19 5.01 4.51 11.22
CA GLU A 19 3.81 4.98 10.54
C GLU A 19 4.15 5.35 9.10
N VAL A 20 3.42 4.78 8.14
CA VAL A 20 3.54 5.10 6.73
C VAL A 20 2.20 5.58 6.22
N THR A 21 2.14 6.85 5.84
CA THR A 21 0.99 7.44 5.19
C THR A 21 1.26 7.55 3.69
N GLN A 22 0.52 6.78 2.90
CA GLN A 22 0.58 6.84 1.43
C GLN A 22 -0.74 7.34 0.88
N ASP A 23 -0.66 8.27 -0.06
CA ASP A 23 -1.76 8.57 -0.95
C ASP A 23 -1.86 7.43 -1.98
N ILE A 24 -2.81 6.54 -1.76
CA ILE A 24 -3.05 5.37 -2.62
C ILE A 24 -4.20 5.63 -3.60
N THR A 25 -4.60 6.88 -3.81
CA THR A 25 -5.74 7.22 -4.66
C THR A 25 -5.62 6.59 -6.04
N ASP A 26 -4.43 6.59 -6.63
CA ASP A 26 -4.20 6.00 -7.95
C ASP A 26 -4.00 4.49 -7.93
N VAL A 27 -3.41 3.92 -6.86
CA VAL A 27 -3.29 2.47 -6.69
C VAL A 27 -4.68 1.82 -6.54
N ARG A 28 -5.60 2.49 -5.83
CA ARG A 28 -6.98 2.01 -5.63
C ARG A 28 -7.81 2.07 -6.92
N LYS A 29 -7.49 2.99 -7.83
CA LYS A 29 -8.08 3.04 -9.19
C LYS A 29 -7.60 1.88 -10.07
N LEU A 30 -6.39 1.35 -9.84
CA LEU A 30 -5.83 0.22 -10.58
C LEU A 30 -6.37 -1.14 -10.11
N GLU A 31 -6.85 -1.26 -8.86
CA GLU A 31 -7.54 -2.46 -8.36
C GLU A 31 -8.97 -2.61 -8.92
N GLY A 32 -9.58 -1.53 -9.42
CA GLY A 32 -10.74 -1.62 -10.30
C GLY A 32 -10.23 -1.97 -11.70
N GLU A 33 -10.50 -3.17 -12.18
CA GLU A 33 -10.05 -3.69 -13.49
C GLU A 33 -9.92 -2.60 -14.57
N LYS A 34 -8.69 -2.26 -14.97
CA LYS A 34 -8.48 -1.62 -16.26
C LYS A 34 -8.49 -2.72 -17.33
N ARG A 35 -9.68 -3.16 -17.74
CA ARG A 35 -9.84 -4.01 -18.93
C ARG A 35 -9.37 -3.22 -20.15
N LEU A 36 -8.33 -3.73 -20.81
CA LEU A 36 -7.72 -3.17 -22.03
C LEU A 36 -8.60 -3.43 -23.28
N LEU A 37 -9.91 -3.25 -23.18
CA LEU A 37 -10.88 -3.65 -24.21
C LEU A 37 -11.96 -2.60 -24.49
N ASP A 38 -11.63 -1.32 -24.33
CA ASP A 38 -12.35 -0.24 -25.00
C ASP A 38 -11.66 0.03 -26.36
N MET A 39 -11.68 -0.96 -27.25
CA MET A 39 -11.41 -0.72 -28.68
C MET A 39 -12.75 -0.73 -29.40
N ASP A 40 -13.12 0.48 -29.84
CA ASP A 40 -14.05 0.83 -30.92
C ASP A 40 -15.39 0.07 -31.02
N ASP A 41 -16.46 0.70 -30.52
CA ASP A 41 -17.78 0.77 -31.20
C ASP A 41 -18.54 2.04 -30.75
#